data_AF-A0A917DMW2-F1
#
_entry.id   AF-A0A917DMW2-F1
#
_cell.length_a   1.000
_cell.length_b   1.000
_cell.length_c   1.000
_cell.angle_alpha   90.00
_cell.angle_beta   90.00
_cell.angle_gamma   90.00
#
_symmetry.space_group_name_H-M   'P 1'
#
loop_
_entity.id
_entity.type
_entity.pdbx_description
1 polymer ?
#
loop_
_entity_poly.entity_id
_entity_poly.type
_entity_poly.pdbx_seq_one_letter_code
_entity_poly.pdbx_strand_id
1 'polypeptide(L)'
;MQRKKKAGYTCASNESNFAGHIWDRLDVNGHMGAMACEVVPSFWANHQEQGDWQILARWIHEHLPYSTLYFFPTYWAFNIGWHESPKKSIKSYAEPAGTFTP
;
A
#
# COMPACT_ATOMS: atom_id res chain seq x y z
N MET A 1 -14.74 4.53 18.18
CA MET A 1 -13.76 3.98 19.13
C MET A 1 -12.33 4.40 18.81
N GLN A 2 -11.87 4.34 17.55
CA GLN A 2 -10.50 4.71 17.12
C GLN A 2 -10.06 6.15 17.46
N ARG A 3 -10.96 7.14 17.40
CA ARG A 3 -10.68 8.56 17.73
C ARG A 3 -10.15 8.80 19.15
N LYS A 4 -10.26 7.81 20.06
CA LYS A 4 -9.74 7.89 21.44
C LYS A 4 -8.21 7.67 21.55
N LYS A 5 -7.50 7.38 20.44
CA LYS A 5 -6.03 7.26 20.35
C LYS A 5 -5.39 6.35 21.42
N LYS A 6 -6.06 5.26 21.79
CA LYS A 6 -5.52 4.27 22.73
C LYS A 6 -4.58 3.30 22.01
N ALA A 7 -3.66 2.68 22.75
CA ALA A 7 -2.88 1.56 22.23
C ALA A 7 -3.81 0.47 21.66
N GLY A 8 -3.52 -0.03 20.46
CA GLY A 8 -4.36 -0.98 19.73
C GLY A 8 -5.46 -0.36 18.84
N TYR A 9 -5.64 0.97 18.86
CA TYR A 9 -6.62 1.67 18.01
C TYR A 9 -5.94 2.33 16.80
N THR A 10 -5.22 1.54 16.00
CA THR A 10 -4.43 2.00 14.85
C THR A 10 -5.15 1.87 13.52
N CYS A 11 -6.29 1.19 13.47
CA CYS A 11 -7.10 1.09 12.25
C CYS A 11 -7.59 2.48 11.81
N ALA A 12 -7.61 2.70 10.50
CA ALA A 12 -8.21 3.89 9.91
C ALA A 12 -9.75 3.84 9.98
N SER A 13 -10.42 4.97 9.74
CA SER A 13 -11.89 5.01 9.76
C SER A 13 -12.47 4.18 8.63
N ASN A 14 -13.72 3.73 8.77
CA ASN A 14 -14.37 2.93 7.74
C ASN A 14 -14.45 3.70 6.42
N GLU A 15 -14.81 4.99 6.48
CA GLU A 15 -14.93 5.86 5.31
C GLU A 15 -13.59 6.01 4.58
N SER A 16 -12.48 6.04 5.31
CA SER A 16 -11.14 6.07 4.72
C SER A 16 -10.70 4.74 4.11
N ASN A 17 -11.37 3.64 4.44
CA ASN A 17 -11.08 2.28 3.96
C ASN A 17 -12.07 1.75 2.91
N PHE A 18 -13.17 2.47 2.64
CA PHE A 18 -14.04 2.14 1.51
C PHE A 18 -13.26 2.21 0.20
N ALA A 19 -13.58 1.33 -0.75
CA ALA A 19 -12.81 1.11 -1.97
C ALA A 19 -11.31 0.79 -1.72
N GLY A 20 -10.99 0.26 -0.54
CA GLY A 20 -9.65 -0.15 -0.14
C GLY A 20 -9.71 -1.49 0.59
N HIS A 21 -9.50 -1.48 1.91
CA HIS A 21 -9.62 -2.70 2.72
C HIS A 21 -11.09 -3.10 2.99
N ILE A 22 -12.06 -2.20 2.78
CA ILE A 22 -13.49 -2.49 2.74
C ILE A 22 -13.91 -2.37 1.26
N TRP A 23 -13.72 -3.45 0.52
CA TRP A 23 -13.82 -3.48 -0.94
C TRP A 23 -15.26 -3.65 -1.45
N ASP A 24 -16.21 -4.00 -0.58
CA ASP A 24 -17.64 -4.14 -0.88
C ASP A 24 -18.40 -2.80 -0.79
N ARG A 25 -17.68 -1.68 -0.63
CA ARG A 25 -18.24 -0.33 -0.50
C ARG A 25 -17.55 0.65 -1.45
N LEU A 26 -18.35 1.50 -2.07
CA LEU A 26 -17.87 2.62 -2.88
C LEU A 26 -17.19 3.68 -2.02
N ASP A 27 -16.20 4.36 -2.59
CA ASP A 27 -15.58 5.54 -1.99
C ASP A 27 -16.55 6.75 -1.95
N VAL A 28 -16.09 7.85 -1.38
CA VAL A 28 -16.90 9.09 -1.27
C VAL A 28 -17.26 9.72 -2.62
N ASN A 29 -16.59 9.32 -3.69
CA ASN A 29 -16.83 9.79 -5.05
C ASN A 29 -17.65 8.78 -5.88
N GLY A 30 -18.08 7.67 -5.27
CA GLY A 30 -18.87 6.64 -5.94
C GLY A 30 -18.05 5.63 -6.75
N HIS A 31 -16.75 5.47 -6.48
CA HIS A 31 -15.88 4.53 -7.18
C HIS A 31 -15.62 3.24 -6.39
N MET A 32 -15.42 2.14 -7.11
CA MET A 32 -14.93 0.87 -6.57
C MET A 32 -13.40 0.84 -6.45
N GLY A 33 -12.92 0.01 -5.53
CA GLY A 33 -11.51 -0.24 -5.31
C GLY A 33 -11.30 -1.40 -4.35
N ALA A 34 -10.07 -1.90 -4.32
CA ALA A 34 -9.67 -2.99 -3.45
C ALA A 34 -8.18 -2.86 -3.09
N MET A 35 -7.81 -3.28 -1.89
CA MET A 35 -6.44 -3.24 -1.43
C MET A 35 -6.05 -4.51 -0.68
N ALA A 36 -4.89 -5.05 -1.05
CA ALA A 36 -4.27 -6.17 -0.36
C ALA A 36 -2.92 -5.75 0.23
N CYS A 37 -2.54 -6.37 1.36
CA CYS A 37 -1.23 -6.22 1.97
C CYS A 37 -0.46 -7.52 1.74
N GLU A 38 0.64 -7.43 1.02
CA GLU A 38 1.37 -8.58 0.49
C GLU A 38 2.83 -8.57 0.97
N VAL A 39 3.39 -9.76 1.05
CA VAL A 39 4.84 -10.01 1.20
C VAL A 39 5.25 -10.97 0.10
N VAL A 40 6.41 -10.75 -0.51
CA VAL A 40 7.00 -11.69 -1.48
C VAL A 40 8.20 -12.38 -0.80
N PRO A 41 8.02 -13.58 -0.22
CA PRO A 41 9.06 -14.18 0.64
C PRO A 41 10.36 -14.46 -0.10
N SER A 42 10.28 -14.89 -1.36
CA SER A 42 11.47 -15.14 -2.20
C SER A 42 12.24 -13.85 -2.51
N PHE A 43 11.56 -12.71 -2.64
CA PHE A 43 12.22 -11.43 -2.82
C PHE A 43 12.95 -11.00 -1.54
N TRP A 44 12.25 -11.04 -0.40
CA TRP A 44 12.85 -10.72 0.90
C TRP A 44 14.07 -11.59 1.23
N ALA A 45 14.03 -12.89 0.89
CA ALA A 45 15.16 -13.79 1.12
C ALA A 45 16.44 -13.36 0.38
N ASN A 46 16.31 -12.70 -0.78
CA ASN A 46 17.42 -12.32 -1.64
C ASN A 46 17.77 -10.82 -1.59
N HIS A 47 16.90 -9.99 -1.02
CA HIS A 47 17.01 -8.53 -1.03
C HIS A 47 16.64 -7.97 0.35
N GLN A 48 17.65 -7.73 1.19
CA GLN A 48 17.50 -7.21 2.56
C GLN A 48 18.25 -5.89 2.76
N GLU A 49 18.87 -5.34 1.71
CA GLU A 49 19.58 -4.08 1.80
C GLU A 49 18.60 -2.91 1.90
N GLN A 50 19.04 -1.84 2.57
CA GLN A 50 18.22 -0.65 2.69
C GLN A 50 17.89 -0.08 1.30
N GLY A 51 16.61 0.12 1.02
CA GLY A 51 16.12 0.64 -0.26
C GLY A 51 15.73 -0.43 -1.27
N ASP A 52 15.97 -1.72 -1.00
CA ASP A 52 15.63 -2.82 -1.93
C ASP A 52 14.14 -2.88 -2.29
N TRP A 53 13.27 -2.39 -1.41
CA TRP A 53 11.84 -2.25 -1.71
C TRP A 53 11.56 -1.44 -2.98
N GLN A 54 12.45 -0.51 -3.38
CA GLN A 54 12.32 0.28 -4.60
C GLN A 54 12.46 -0.58 -5.87
N ILE A 55 13.23 -1.67 -5.82
CA ILE A 55 13.36 -2.63 -6.92
C ILE A 55 11.99 -3.27 -7.17
N LEU A 56 11.35 -3.75 -6.11
CA LEU A 56 10.01 -4.32 -6.17
C LEU A 56 8.97 -3.28 -6.61
N ALA A 57 9.07 -2.05 -6.11
CA ALA A 57 8.19 -0.95 -6.51
C ALA A 57 8.28 -0.64 -8.01
N ARG A 58 9.50 -0.58 -8.57
CA ARG A 58 9.75 -0.37 -10.00
C ARG A 58 9.21 -1.54 -10.82
N TRP A 59 9.45 -2.78 -10.40
CA TRP A 59 8.94 -3.95 -11.09
C TRP A 59 7.41 -3.94 -11.17
N ILE A 60 6.72 -3.68 -10.05
CA ILE A 60 5.25 -3.56 -10.03
C ILE A 60 4.79 -2.43 -10.94
N HIS A 61 5.48 -1.29 -10.92
CA HIS A 61 5.13 -0.13 -11.76
C HIS A 61 5.09 -0.47 -13.25
N GLU A 62 6.07 -1.26 -13.70
CA GLU A 62 6.25 -1.64 -15.10
C GLU A 62 5.32 -2.79 -15.53
N HIS A 63 4.95 -3.69 -14.61
CA HIS A 63 4.32 -4.96 -14.97
C HIS A 63 2.86 -5.12 -14.52
N LEU A 64 2.40 -4.36 -13.51
CA LEU A 64 1.06 -4.56 -12.93
C LEU A 64 0.18 -3.30 -12.98
N PRO A 65 -1.14 -3.47 -13.17
CA PRO A 65 -2.09 -2.39 -12.95
C PRO A 65 -2.21 -2.11 -11.44
N TYR A 66 -2.07 -0.83 -11.06
CA TYR A 66 -2.25 -0.38 -9.68
C TYR A 66 -2.67 1.09 -9.65
N SER A 67 -3.31 1.49 -8.56
CA SER A 67 -3.62 2.87 -8.20
C SER A 67 -2.67 3.41 -7.14
N THR A 68 -2.38 2.63 -6.11
CA THR A 68 -1.48 3.03 -5.01
C THR A 68 -0.58 1.88 -4.58
N LEU A 69 0.67 2.18 -4.29
CA LEU A 69 1.60 1.30 -3.58
C LEU A 69 2.06 1.97 -2.29
N TYR A 70 2.13 1.20 -1.21
CA TYR A 70 2.67 1.67 0.07
C TYR A 70 3.56 0.61 0.71
N PHE A 71 4.85 0.88 0.85
CA PHE A 71 5.83 -0.06 1.39
C PHE A 71 6.09 0.13 2.89
N PHE A 72 6.37 -0.97 3.58
CA PHE A 72 6.67 -1.03 5.01
C PHE A 72 8.08 -1.60 5.27
N PRO A 73 8.76 -1.20 6.36
CA PRO A 73 10.14 -1.62 6.64
C PRO A 73 10.32 -3.13 6.85
N THR A 74 9.29 -3.81 7.32
CA THR A 74 9.35 -5.23 7.67
C THR A 74 9.03 -6.07 6.44
N TYR A 75 9.97 -6.94 6.03
CA TYR A 75 9.85 -7.88 4.90
C TYR A 75 9.61 -7.24 3.52
N TRP A 76 9.81 -5.93 3.41
CA TRP A 76 9.30 -5.14 2.29
C TRP A 76 7.83 -5.40 2.01
N ALA A 77 7.04 -5.65 3.06
CA ALA A 77 5.60 -5.78 2.96
C ALA A 77 5.05 -4.51 2.28
N PHE A 78 4.01 -4.67 1.46
CA PHE A 78 3.43 -3.54 0.77
C PHE A 78 1.94 -3.69 0.58
N ASN A 79 1.25 -2.56 0.65
CA ASN A 79 -0.11 -2.46 0.16
C ASN A 79 -0.09 -2.24 -1.35
N ILE A 80 -0.85 -3.04 -2.09
CA ILE A 80 -1.20 -2.78 -3.50
C ILE A 80 -2.69 -2.52 -3.61
N GLY A 81 -3.04 -1.33 -4.11
CA GLY A 81 -4.42 -0.89 -4.28
C GLY A 81 -4.80 -0.80 -5.75
N TRP A 82 -5.94 -1.39 -6.12
CA TRP A 82 -6.65 -1.13 -7.37
C TRP A 82 -7.79 -0.14 -7.12
N HIS A 83 -8.12 0.69 -8.11
CA HIS A 83 -9.20 1.68 -8.02
C HIS A 83 -9.70 2.03 -9.43
N GLU A 84 -11.00 2.30 -9.59
CA GLU A 84 -11.59 2.69 -10.90
C GLU A 84 -11.04 4.02 -11.44
N SER A 85 -10.61 4.91 -10.55
CA SER A 85 -9.87 6.13 -10.88
C SER A 85 -8.45 6.04 -10.29
N PRO A 86 -7.46 5.48 -11.04
CA PRO A 86 -6.14 5.19 -10.51
C PRO A 86 -5.31 6.45 -10.24
N LYS A 87 -4.64 6.50 -9.08
CA LYS A 87 -3.76 7.63 -8.70
C LYS A 87 -2.32 7.46 -9.17
N LYS A 88 -1.91 6.22 -9.46
CA LYS A 88 -0.54 5.81 -9.81
C LYS A 88 0.54 6.39 -8.86
N SER A 89 0.30 6.30 -7.55
CA SER A 89 1.24 6.82 -6.54
C SER A 89 1.97 5.70 -5.80
N ILE A 90 3.25 5.92 -5.49
CA ILE A 90 4.08 4.98 -4.72
C ILE A 90 4.66 5.72 -3.52
N LYS A 91 4.47 5.17 -2.32
CA LYS A 91 4.98 5.73 -1.06
C LYS A 91 5.61 4.64 -0.20
N SER A 92 6.40 5.04 0.78
CA SER A 92 7.09 4.12 1.67
C SER A 92 7.30 4.67 3.07
N TYR A 93 7.17 3.80 4.07
CA TYR A 93 7.74 3.97 5.41
C TYR A 93 9.13 3.32 5.54
N ALA A 94 9.51 2.44 4.60
CA ALA A 94 10.85 1.88 4.52
C ALA A 94 11.83 2.89 3.93
N GLU A 95 13.06 2.94 4.45
CA GLU A 95 14.07 3.85 3.93
C GLU A 95 14.50 3.47 2.50
N PRO A 96 14.69 4.44 1.58
CA PRO A 96 14.43 5.87 1.77
C PRO A 96 12.91 6.19 1.83
N ALA A 97 12.45 6.76 2.94
CA ALA A 97 11.02 6.96 3.17
C ALA A 97 10.43 8.11 2.33
N GLY A 98 9.10 8.10 2.15
CA GLY A 98 8.37 9.15 1.44
C GLY A 98 7.82 8.71 0.10
N THR A 99 7.68 9.66 -0.84
CA THR A 99 7.16 9.40 -2.19
C THR A 99 8.28 8.91 -3.10
N PHE A 100 8.02 7.85 -3.84
CA PHE A 100 8.94 7.33 -4.86
C PHE A 100 8.36 7.55 -6.26
N THR A 101 9.21 8.07 -7.13
CA THR A 101 8.93 8.24 -8.56
C THR A 101 9.90 7.32 -9.30
N PRO A 102 9.39 6.26 -9.97
CA PRO A 102 10.20 5.36 -10.78
C PRO A 102 10.98 6.08 -11.89
#